data_AF-A0A5F2GHK8-F1
#
_entry.id   AF-A0A5F2GHK8-F1
#
_cell.length_a   1.000
_cell.length_b   1.000
_cell.length_c   1.000
_cell.angle_alpha   90.00
_cell.angle_beta   90.00
_cell.angle_gamma   90.00
#
_symmetry.space_group_name_H-M   'P 1'
#
loop_
_entity.id
_entity.type
_entity.pdbx_description
1 polymer ?
#
loop_
_entity_poly.entity_id
_entity_poly.type
_entity_poly.pdbx_seq_one_letter_code
_entity_poly.pdbx_strand_id
1 'polypeptide(L)'
;MDWSKRHRRYDMSAAEWVTLVPNELDIDAVGLCQVIPVGRHEFGLDGEDLETFTRKALKGLLAKGAIPITGRGQSWVAEHKYGTGPEEIIETVVKIWLSKDMRDPDVGDVWFGTTAVLEE
;
A
#
# COMPACT_ATOMS: atom_id res chain seq x y z
N MET A 1 14.23 8.20 -6.66
CA MET A 1 13.09 7.89 -7.54
C MET A 1 12.72 9.03 -8.47
N ASP A 2 12.66 8.73 -9.77
CA ASP A 2 12.02 9.56 -10.79
C ASP A 2 10.49 9.37 -10.76
N TRP A 3 9.78 10.38 -10.25
CA TRP A 3 8.32 10.38 -10.14
C TRP A 3 7.58 10.55 -11.47
N SER A 4 8.28 10.89 -12.55
CA SER A 4 7.71 11.07 -13.89
C SER A 4 7.58 9.77 -14.69
N LYS A 5 8.16 8.66 -14.19
CA LYS A 5 8.03 7.32 -14.76
C LYS A 5 6.57 7.01 -15.10
N ARG A 6 6.33 6.59 -16.34
CA ARG A 6 4.98 6.35 -16.88
C ARG A 6 4.55 4.92 -16.62
N HIS A 7 3.27 4.78 -16.27
CA HIS A 7 2.62 3.49 -16.12
C HIS A 7 2.59 2.79 -17.47
N ARG A 8 2.90 1.49 -17.51
CA ARG A 8 3.06 0.71 -18.75
C ARG A 8 1.82 0.75 -19.65
N ARG A 9 0.62 0.77 -19.06
CA ARG A 9 -0.67 0.71 -19.77
C ARG A 9 -1.47 2.01 -19.80
N TYR A 10 -1.17 2.94 -18.91
CA TYR A 10 -2.00 4.13 -18.71
C TYR A 10 -1.13 5.37 -18.86
N ASP A 11 -1.71 6.43 -19.38
CA ASP A 11 -1.01 7.71 -19.53
C ASP A 11 -0.96 8.46 -18.17
N MET A 12 -0.34 7.82 -17.18
CA MET A 12 -0.24 8.27 -15.80
C MET A 12 1.19 8.10 -15.27
N SER A 13 1.68 9.07 -14.51
CA SER A 13 2.97 9.04 -13.84
C SER A 13 2.88 8.37 -12.47
N ALA A 14 4.02 7.94 -11.93
CA ALA A 14 4.08 7.40 -10.58
C ALA A 14 3.61 8.41 -9.51
N ALA A 15 3.90 9.71 -9.71
CA ALA A 15 3.37 10.77 -8.85
C ALA A 15 1.83 10.81 -8.86
N GLU A 16 1.24 10.84 -10.06
CA GLU A 16 -0.22 10.87 -10.21
C GLU A 16 -0.87 9.63 -9.59
N TRP A 17 -0.29 8.45 -9.82
CA TRP A 17 -0.81 7.20 -9.26
C TRP A 17 -0.81 7.21 -7.73
N VAL A 18 0.30 7.64 -7.10
CA VAL A 18 0.38 7.70 -5.64
C VAL A 18 -0.55 8.76 -5.04
N THR A 19 -0.85 9.83 -5.78
CA THR A 19 -1.88 10.79 -5.39
C THR A 19 -3.28 10.21 -5.48
N LEU A 20 -3.53 9.31 -6.44
CA LEU A 20 -4.86 8.75 -6.72
C LEU A 20 -5.18 7.48 -5.92
N VAL A 21 -4.19 6.63 -5.59
CA VAL A 21 -4.44 5.36 -4.91
C VAL A 21 -5.25 5.48 -3.61
N PRO A 22 -5.13 6.55 -2.78
CA PRO A 22 -5.98 6.68 -1.60
C PRO A 22 -7.46 6.87 -1.92
N ASN A 23 -7.82 7.26 -3.15
CA ASN A 23 -9.21 7.37 -3.56
C ASN A 23 -9.92 6.02 -3.66
N GLU A 24 -9.17 4.92 -3.82
CA GLU A 24 -9.73 3.56 -3.81
C GLU A 24 -10.42 3.24 -2.48
N LEU A 25 -9.96 3.84 -1.37
CA LEU A 25 -10.51 3.64 -0.03
C LEU A 25 -11.96 4.09 0.15
N ASP A 26 -12.51 4.85 -0.81
CA ASP A 26 -13.94 5.20 -0.83
C ASP A 26 -14.81 4.04 -1.37
N ILE A 27 -14.17 3.00 -1.94
CA ILE A 27 -14.80 1.87 -2.62
C ILE A 27 -14.38 0.55 -1.96
N ASP A 28 -13.08 0.33 -1.73
CA ASP A 28 -12.54 -0.93 -1.19
C ASP A 28 -11.20 -0.74 -0.46
N ALA A 29 -10.79 -1.75 0.30
CA ALA A 29 -9.48 -1.83 0.92
C ALA A 29 -8.35 -1.93 -0.13
N VAL A 30 -7.20 -1.35 0.20
CA VAL A 30 -6.00 -1.38 -0.64
C VAL A 30 -4.97 -2.33 -0.06
N GLY A 31 -4.61 -3.36 -0.82
CA GLY A 31 -3.65 -4.37 -0.42
C GLY A 31 -2.21 -3.99 -0.74
N LEU A 32 -1.25 -4.43 0.08
CA LEU A 32 0.16 -4.33 -0.29
C LEU A 32 0.45 -5.12 -1.59
N CYS A 33 -0.31 -6.20 -1.82
CA CYS A 33 -0.32 -7.00 -3.05
C CYS A 33 -0.85 -6.24 -4.28
N GLN A 34 -1.41 -5.04 -4.13
CA GLN A 34 -1.74 -4.14 -5.24
C GLN A 34 -0.64 -3.09 -5.43
N VAL A 35 -0.22 -2.43 -4.35
CA VAL A 35 0.75 -1.31 -4.37
C VAL A 35 2.10 -1.76 -4.95
N ILE A 36 2.65 -2.86 -4.45
CA ILE A 36 4.01 -3.29 -4.80
C ILE A 36 4.08 -3.79 -6.25
N PRO A 37 3.15 -4.65 -6.73
CA PRO A 37 3.09 -5.02 -8.14
C PRO A 37 2.93 -3.84 -9.10
N VAL A 38 2.16 -2.80 -8.75
CA VAL A 38 2.06 -1.60 -9.59
C VAL A 38 3.41 -0.88 -9.68
N GLY A 39 4.08 -0.62 -8.55
CA GLY A 39 5.41 -0.02 -8.55
C GLY A 39 6.41 -0.84 -9.38
N ARG A 40 6.43 -2.16 -9.18
CA ARG A 40 7.40 -3.05 -9.82
C ARG A 40 7.12 -3.25 -11.30
N HIS A 41 5.92 -3.67 -11.66
CA HIS A 41 5.61 -4.20 -12.99
C HIS A 41 5.06 -3.13 -13.94
N GLU A 42 4.38 -2.12 -13.40
CA GLU A 42 3.77 -1.07 -14.21
C GLU A 42 4.66 0.17 -14.33
N PHE A 43 5.48 0.47 -13.31
CA PHE A 43 6.45 1.57 -13.35
C PHE A 43 7.92 1.13 -13.50
N GLY A 44 8.20 -0.18 -13.41
CA GLY A 44 9.56 -0.72 -13.54
C GLY A 44 10.48 -0.21 -12.43
N LEU A 45 9.99 -0.16 -11.19
CA LEU A 45 10.75 0.25 -10.01
C LEU A 45 11.35 -0.97 -9.31
N ASP A 46 12.55 -0.79 -8.79
CA ASP A 46 13.25 -1.77 -7.96
C ASP A 46 13.99 -1.09 -6.81
N GLY A 47 14.59 -1.89 -5.91
CA GLY A 47 15.42 -1.40 -4.81
C GLY A 47 14.81 -0.24 -4.02
N GLU A 48 15.62 0.78 -3.79
CA GLU A 48 15.25 1.99 -3.05
C GLU A 48 14.10 2.78 -3.72
N ASP A 49 13.98 2.73 -5.04
CA ASP A 49 12.92 3.42 -5.77
C ASP A 49 11.54 2.77 -5.50
N LEU A 50 11.48 1.44 -5.49
CA LEU A 50 10.27 0.70 -5.13
C LEU A 50 9.92 0.89 -3.65
N GLU A 51 10.92 0.93 -2.76
CA GLU A 51 10.71 1.22 -1.35
C GLU A 51 10.13 2.64 -1.16
N THR A 52 10.73 3.64 -1.81
CA THR A 52 10.30 5.04 -1.74
C THR A 52 8.87 5.20 -2.25
N PHE A 53 8.55 4.57 -3.38
CA PHE A 53 7.20 4.54 -3.94
C PHE A 53 6.20 3.93 -2.94
N THR A 54 6.53 2.77 -2.38
CA THR A 54 5.68 2.06 -1.43
C THR A 54 5.42 2.91 -0.18
N ARG A 55 6.47 3.50 0.42
CA ARG A 55 6.33 4.41 1.58
C ARG A 55 5.40 5.58 1.28
N LYS A 56 5.51 6.17 0.08
CA LYS A 56 4.68 7.32 -0.31
C LYS A 56 3.21 6.91 -0.51
N ALA A 57 2.95 5.76 -1.13
CA ALA A 57 1.61 5.20 -1.28
C ALA A 57 0.97 4.94 0.09
N LEU A 58 1.68 4.23 0.98
CA LEU A 58 1.20 3.95 2.35
C LEU A 58 0.91 5.23 3.13
N LYS A 59 1.78 6.24 3.01
CA LYS A 59 1.53 7.55 3.62
C LYS A 59 0.24 8.19 3.13
N GLY A 60 -0.08 8.08 1.84
CA GLY A 60 -1.33 8.56 1.28
C GLY A 60 -2.55 7.84 1.86
N LEU A 61 -2.49 6.51 1.96
CA LEU A 61 -3.58 5.70 2.53
C LEU A 61 -3.85 6.07 3.99
N LEU A 62 -2.80 6.15 4.81
CA LEU A 62 -2.90 6.47 6.23
C LEU A 62 -3.37 7.91 6.46
N ALA A 63 -2.96 8.86 5.61
CA ALA A 63 -3.44 10.24 5.67
C ALA A 63 -4.94 10.37 5.39
N LYS A 64 -5.53 9.41 4.68
CA LYS A 64 -6.99 9.31 4.46
C LYS A 64 -7.72 8.57 5.59
N GLY A 65 -7.03 8.22 6.67
CA GLY A 65 -7.60 7.52 7.81
C GLY A 65 -7.67 6.01 7.65
N ALA A 66 -6.97 5.43 6.67
CA ALA A 66 -6.84 3.98 6.61
C ALA A 66 -6.03 3.46 7.79
N ILE A 67 -6.34 2.24 8.21
CA ILE A 67 -5.56 1.48 9.18
C ILE A 67 -5.21 0.11 8.60
N PRO A 68 -4.14 -0.55 9.10
CA PRO A 68 -3.85 -1.92 8.74
C PRO A 68 -5.01 -2.83 9.13
N ILE A 69 -5.42 -3.67 8.19
CA ILE A 69 -6.48 -4.65 8.36
C ILE A 69 -6.03 -6.01 7.81
N THR A 70 -6.67 -7.08 8.29
CA THR A 70 -6.50 -8.45 7.81
C THR A 70 -7.86 -9.10 7.66
N GLY A 71 -8.04 -9.91 6.61
CA GLY A 71 -9.26 -10.68 6.43
C GLY A 71 -9.38 -11.79 7.46
N ARG A 72 -10.53 -11.89 8.13
CA ARG A 72 -10.90 -13.00 9.02
C ARG A 72 -12.25 -13.56 8.59
N GLY A 73 -12.21 -14.64 7.81
CA GLY A 73 -13.42 -15.21 7.22
C GLY A 73 -13.97 -14.27 6.15
N GLN A 74 -15.19 -13.77 6.35
CA GLN A 74 -15.85 -12.84 5.43
C GLN A 74 -15.72 -11.37 5.85
N SER A 75 -15.05 -11.07 6.96
CA SER A 75 -14.96 -9.71 7.51
C SER A 75 -13.53 -9.22 7.60
N TRP A 76 -13.36 -7.91 7.58
CA TRP A 76 -12.10 -7.24 7.88
C TRP A 76 -11.96 -6.98 9.37
N VAL A 77 -10.74 -7.11 9.90
CA VAL A 77 -10.43 -6.70 11.28
C VAL A 77 -9.18 -5.85 11.31
N ALA A 78 -9.15 -4.89 12.24
CA ALA A 78 -7.97 -4.09 12.51
C ALA A 78 -6.78 -4.98 12.94
N GLU A 79 -5.60 -4.68 12.41
CA GLU A 79 -4.36 -5.41 12.67
C GLU A 79 -3.35 -4.51 13.37
N HIS A 80 -3.27 -4.63 14.69
CA HIS A 80 -2.49 -3.75 15.55
C HIS A 80 -1.00 -4.10 15.58
N LYS A 81 -0.57 -5.25 15.04
CA LYS A 81 0.86 -5.66 15.06
C LYS A 81 1.79 -4.71 14.30
N TYR A 82 1.25 -3.85 13.43
CA TYR A 82 2.03 -2.89 12.65
C TYR A 82 2.25 -1.55 13.38
N GLY A 83 1.61 -1.33 14.52
CA GLY A 83 1.70 -0.08 15.28
C GLY A 83 0.39 0.70 15.29
N THR A 84 0.45 1.89 15.90
CA THR A 84 -0.72 2.76 16.12
C THR A 84 -0.57 4.13 15.48
N GLY A 85 0.67 4.60 15.25
CA GLY A 85 0.97 5.85 14.56
C GLY A 85 1.24 5.64 13.06
N PRO A 86 0.89 6.61 12.18
CA PRO A 86 1.13 6.47 10.74
C PRO A 86 2.59 6.16 10.37
N GLU A 87 3.54 6.85 10.98
CA GLU A 87 4.97 6.66 10.72
C GLU A 87 5.45 5.28 11.18
N GLU A 88 5.01 4.83 12.37
CA GLU A 88 5.32 3.52 12.93
C GLU A 88 4.78 2.39 12.06
N ILE A 89 3.55 2.56 11.55
CA ILE A 89 2.91 1.62 10.63
C ILE A 89 3.70 1.49 9.34
N ILE A 90 4.07 2.61 8.71
CA ILE A 90 4.88 2.60 7.48
C ILE A 90 6.21 1.91 7.73
N GLU A 91 6.90 2.26 8.82
CA GLU A 91 8.19 1.68 9.17
C GLU A 91 8.08 0.16 9.35
N THR A 92 7.11 -0.29 10.15
CA THR A 92 6.94 -1.71 10.46
C THR A 92 6.56 -2.52 9.24
N VAL A 93 5.62 -2.03 8.42
CA VAL A 93 5.19 -2.70 7.18
C VAL A 93 6.37 -2.83 6.20
N VAL A 94 7.08 -1.74 5.95
CA VAL A 94 8.21 -1.74 5.02
C VAL A 94 9.36 -2.60 5.55
N LYS A 95 9.67 -2.54 6.85
CA LYS A 95 10.68 -3.39 7.47
C LYS A 95 10.37 -4.88 7.31
N ILE A 96 9.12 -5.28 7.54
CA ILE A 96 8.70 -6.68 7.36
C ILE A 96 8.84 -7.08 5.89
N TRP A 97 8.39 -6.24 4.96
CA TRP A 97 8.50 -6.52 3.54
C TRP A 97 9.97 -6.62 3.06
N LEU A 98 10.84 -5.71 3.50
CA LEU A 98 12.29 -5.76 3.24
C LEU A 98 12.93 -7.04 3.79
N SER A 99 12.52 -7.49 5.00
CA SER A 99 13.01 -8.75 5.59
C SER A 99 12.59 -10.01 4.83
N LYS A 100 11.61 -9.90 3.93
CA LYS A 100 11.13 -10.95 3.03
C LYS A 100 11.72 -10.78 1.62
N ASP A 101 12.94 -10.24 1.52
CA ASP A 101 13.67 -10.00 0.27
C ASP A 101 12.88 -9.19 -0.75
N MET A 102 12.08 -8.23 -0.28
CA MET A 102 11.23 -7.39 -1.13
C MET A 102 10.29 -8.19 -2.05
N ARG A 103 9.90 -9.41 -1.68
CA ARG A 103 9.03 -10.26 -2.50
C ARG A 103 7.71 -9.55 -2.85
N ASP A 104 7.10 -9.96 -3.94
CA ASP A 104 5.72 -9.54 -4.23
C ASP A 104 4.80 -10.10 -3.12
N PRO A 105 3.96 -9.25 -2.49
CA PRO A 105 3.07 -9.68 -1.41
C PRO A 105 1.95 -10.58 -1.91
N ASP A 106 1.52 -11.50 -1.07
CA ASP A 106 0.35 -12.34 -1.33
C ASP A 106 -0.93 -11.61 -0.93
N VAL A 107 -2.08 -12.09 -1.41
CA VAL A 107 -3.40 -11.58 -1.01
C VAL A 107 -3.67 -11.67 0.50
N GLY A 108 -2.93 -12.51 1.23
CA GLY A 108 -3.00 -12.64 2.69
C GLY A 108 -2.03 -11.75 3.47
N ASP A 109 -1.16 -10.99 2.80
CA ASP A 109 -0.36 -9.94 3.46
C ASP A 109 -1.24 -8.73 3.82
N VAL A 110 -0.66 -7.69 4.41
CA VAL A 110 -1.41 -6.55 4.97
C VAL A 110 -2.24 -5.79 3.94
N TRP A 111 -3.44 -5.40 4.37
CA TRP A 111 -4.35 -4.50 3.66
C TRP A 111 -4.56 -3.22 4.46
N PHE A 112 -5.06 -2.18 3.81
CA PHE A 112 -5.39 -0.90 4.40
C PHE A 112 -6.82 -0.53 4.05
N GLY A 113 -7.64 -0.30 5.07
CA GLY A 113 -9.03 0.11 4.90
C GLY A 113 -9.41 1.17 5.91
N THR A 114 -10.46 1.93 5.62
CA THR A 114 -11.06 2.85 6.59
C THR A 114 -11.94 2.07 7.56
N THR A 115 -12.36 2.70 8.65
CA THR A 115 -13.29 2.07 9.60
C THR A 115 -14.62 1.68 8.96
N ALA A 116 -15.03 2.34 7.87
CA ALA A 116 -16.24 1.98 7.14
C ALA A 116 -16.19 0.54 6.58
N VAL A 117 -15.00 0.09 6.14
CA VAL A 117 -14.79 -1.26 5.58
C VAL A 117 -14.76 -2.34 6.68
N LEU A 118 -14.63 -1.95 7.95
CA LEU A 118 -14.71 -2.88 9.09
C LEU A 118 -16.15 -3.17 9.53
N GLU A 119 -17.13 -2.37 9.08
CA GLU A 119 -18.53 -2.45 9.49
C GLU A 119 -19.41 -3.25 8.51
N GLU A 120 -18.85 -3.73 7.40
CA GLU A 120 -19.51 -4.62 6.41
C GLU A 120 -19.33 -6.12 6.74
#